data_AF-A0AAJ0EWZ0-F1
#
_entry.id   AF-A0AAJ0EWZ0-F1
#
_cell.length_a   1.000
_cell.length_b   1.000
_cell.length_c   1.000
_cell.angle_alpha   90.00
_cell.angle_beta   90.00
_cell.angle_gamma   90.00
#
_symmetry.space_group_name_H-M   'P 1'
#
loop_
_entity.id
_entity.type
_entity.pdbx_description
1 polymer ?
#
loop_
_entity_poly.entity_id
_entity_poly.type
_entity_poly.pdbx_seq_one_letter_code
_entity_poly.pdbx_strand_id
1 'polypeptide(L)'
;RVRSVLLSYFTRCGLGRFQRFHSDPGHIFQFRRGGEAAGPRVLAVMLWGPGSKFVYYNRSHQMTLPGVTASNGLWEVPFAALKQAGCCKGSKVDYEHGGLSIHDGRLAFEMNVGDPIASIFATPDVIVKWSKMVLPNTPDMIDKVAELSRENEIVEFHMRFDAAGTIEPLPQVMQSEPESP
;
A
#
# COMPACT_ATOMS: atom_id res chain seq x y z
N ARG A 1 8.57 -10.78 12.74
CA ARG A 1 8.36 -11.38 11.40
C ARG A 1 8.34 -10.33 10.29
N VAL A 2 7.46 -9.30 10.32
CA VAL A 2 7.40 -8.24 9.29
C VAL A 2 8.75 -7.60 9.02
N ARG A 3 9.44 -7.14 10.07
CA ARG A 3 10.80 -6.56 9.96
C ARG A 3 11.75 -7.48 9.19
N SER A 4 11.84 -8.76 9.55
CA SER A 4 12.72 -9.72 8.85
C SER A 4 12.39 -9.85 7.35
N VAL A 5 11.11 -9.83 6.97
CA VAL A 5 10.71 -9.88 5.55
C VAL A 5 11.12 -8.59 4.85
N LEU A 6 10.81 -7.42 5.42
CA LEU A 6 11.22 -6.13 4.87
C LEU A 6 12.74 -6.07 4.67
N LEU A 7 13.51 -6.53 5.65
CA LEU A 7 14.99 -6.55 5.59
C LEU A 7 15.55 -7.56 4.58
N SER A 8 14.82 -8.64 4.29
CA SER A 8 15.21 -9.56 3.21
C SER A 8 14.93 -9.00 1.81
N TYR A 9 14.00 -8.05 1.70
CA TYR A 9 13.58 -7.46 0.43
C TYR A 9 14.25 -6.12 0.13
N PHE A 10 14.54 -5.35 1.17
CA PHE A 10 15.05 -3.99 1.08
C PHE A 10 16.28 -3.79 1.96
N THR A 11 17.33 -3.23 1.37
CA THR A 11 18.48 -2.71 2.14
C THR A 11 18.07 -1.53 3.03
N ARG A 12 17.16 -0.69 2.53
CA ARG A 12 16.55 0.44 3.23
C ARG A 12 15.15 0.67 2.68
N CYS A 13 14.21 1.04 3.53
CA CYS A 13 12.84 1.36 3.10
C CYS A 13 12.23 2.43 4.00
N GLY A 14 11.13 3.02 3.57
CA GLY A 14 10.32 3.86 4.43
C GLY A 14 8.86 3.43 4.45
N LEU A 15 8.19 3.68 5.56
CA LEU A 15 6.73 3.60 5.69
C LEU A 15 6.13 4.89 5.11
N GLY A 16 5.38 4.76 4.01
CA GLY A 16 4.82 5.91 3.28
C GLY A 16 3.31 6.03 3.35
N ARG A 17 2.61 4.98 3.77
CA ARG A 17 1.16 5.01 3.98
C ARG A 17 0.78 4.08 5.12
N PHE A 18 -0.10 4.56 6.00
CA PHE A 18 -0.72 3.80 7.08
C PHE A 18 -2.20 4.19 7.14
N GLN A 19 -3.08 3.34 6.62
CA GLN A 19 -4.51 3.65 6.61
C GLN A 19 -5.37 2.40 6.61
N ARG A 20 -6.60 2.56 7.10
CA ARG A 20 -7.66 1.57 6.96
C ARG A 20 -8.29 1.69 5.57
N PHE A 21 -8.47 0.56 4.92
CA PHE A 21 -9.24 0.46 3.69
C PHE A 21 -10.59 -0.20 3.98
N HIS A 22 -11.60 0.13 3.18
CA HIS A 22 -12.89 -0.55 3.21
C HIS A 22 -12.99 -1.51 2.03
N SER A 23 -13.73 -2.61 2.20
CA SER A 23 -14.03 -3.50 1.09
C SER A 23 -14.82 -2.77 0.00
N ASP A 24 -14.46 -3.01 -1.25
CA ASP A 24 -15.15 -2.48 -2.43
C ASP A 24 -15.34 -3.63 -3.44
N PRO A 25 -16.34 -4.50 -3.23
CA PRO A 25 -16.49 -5.74 -3.98
C PRO A 25 -16.73 -5.48 -5.46
N GLY A 26 -16.11 -6.28 -6.33
CA GLY A 26 -16.15 -6.09 -7.79
C GLY A 26 -15.08 -5.15 -8.33
N HIS A 27 -14.36 -4.42 -7.46
CA HIS A 27 -13.26 -3.56 -7.84
C HIS A 27 -11.90 -4.18 -7.52
N ILE A 28 -10.96 -4.04 -8.46
CA ILE A 28 -9.64 -4.65 -8.38
C ILE A 28 -8.61 -3.55 -8.30
N PHE A 29 -7.70 -3.64 -7.32
CA PHE A 29 -6.75 -2.58 -7.04
C PHE A 29 -5.30 -3.06 -7.04
N GLN A 30 -4.38 -2.11 -7.23
CA GLN A 30 -2.95 -2.22 -6.97
C GLN A 30 -2.50 -1.03 -6.11
N PHE A 31 -1.54 -1.25 -5.20
CA PHE A 31 -0.88 -0.15 -4.47
C PHE A 31 0.10 0.61 -5.36
N ARG A 32 0.61 -0.03 -6.42
CA ARG A 32 1.58 0.53 -7.35
C ARG A 32 1.42 -0.03 -8.75
N ARG A 33 1.53 0.82 -9.76
CA ARG A 33 1.58 0.42 -11.18
C ARG A 33 2.91 -0.22 -11.59
N GLY A 34 2.87 -0.86 -12.74
CA GLY A 34 4.03 -1.40 -13.44
C GLY A 34 4.14 -2.92 -13.33
N GLY A 35 4.78 -3.54 -14.32
CA GLY A 35 5.09 -4.97 -14.35
C GLY A 35 6.49 -5.27 -13.83
N GLU A 36 7.06 -6.37 -14.30
CA GLU A 36 8.35 -6.93 -13.88
C GLU A 36 9.48 -5.91 -13.84
N ALA A 37 9.67 -5.15 -14.94
CA ALA A 37 10.70 -4.13 -15.08
C ALA A 37 10.63 -3.01 -14.01
N ALA A 38 9.46 -2.77 -13.42
CA ALA A 38 9.32 -1.77 -12.39
C ALA A 38 9.94 -2.18 -11.05
N GLY A 39 10.24 -3.49 -10.89
CA GLY A 39 10.89 -4.08 -9.73
C GLY A 39 10.01 -4.11 -8.46
N PRO A 40 10.35 -4.97 -7.49
CA PRO A 40 9.62 -5.09 -6.23
C PRO A 40 9.97 -3.95 -5.25
N ARG A 41 9.70 -2.70 -5.63
CA ARG A 41 10.10 -1.51 -4.85
C ARG A 41 9.09 -1.07 -3.78
N VAL A 42 7.94 -1.74 -3.72
CA VAL A 42 6.88 -1.46 -2.75
C VAL A 42 6.35 -2.77 -2.20
N LEU A 43 6.24 -2.85 -0.88
CA LEU A 43 5.57 -3.95 -0.17
C LEU A 43 4.39 -3.41 0.63
N ALA A 44 3.25 -4.05 0.47
CA ALA A 44 2.07 -3.82 1.30
C ALA A 44 2.02 -4.86 2.40
N VAL A 45 1.97 -4.39 3.65
CA VAL A 45 1.72 -5.22 4.84
C VAL A 45 0.29 -4.97 5.27
N MET A 46 -0.56 -5.98 5.19
CA MET A 46 -1.98 -5.88 5.49
C MET A 46 -2.30 -6.63 6.79
N LEU A 47 -2.96 -5.93 7.71
CA LEU A 47 -3.55 -6.52 8.91
C LEU A 47 -5.05 -6.74 8.68
N TRP A 48 -5.47 -8.00 8.76
CA TRP A 48 -6.83 -8.47 8.46
C TRP A 48 -7.62 -8.67 9.75
N GLY A 49 -8.84 -8.13 9.77
CA GLY A 49 -9.82 -8.48 10.79
C GLY A 49 -10.42 -9.89 10.54
N PRO A 50 -10.98 -10.54 11.57
CA PRO A 50 -11.70 -11.81 11.42
C PRO A 50 -12.80 -11.77 10.36
N GLY A 51 -12.91 -12.85 9.58
CA GLY A 51 -13.88 -13.00 8.50
C GLY A 51 -13.56 -12.22 7.22
N SER A 52 -12.37 -11.60 7.09
CA SER A 52 -11.99 -10.89 5.87
C SER A 52 -11.79 -11.85 4.71
N LYS A 53 -12.24 -11.47 3.51
CA LYS A 53 -12.16 -12.30 2.29
C LYS A 53 -11.54 -11.54 1.14
N PHE A 54 -10.57 -12.17 0.49
CA PHE A 54 -9.71 -11.52 -0.50
C PHE A 54 -9.44 -12.38 -1.72
N VAL A 55 -9.17 -11.74 -2.85
CA VAL A 55 -8.65 -12.40 -4.04
C VAL A 55 -7.33 -11.76 -4.42
N TYR A 56 -6.27 -12.56 -4.58
CA TYR A 56 -5.01 -12.10 -5.16
C TYR A 56 -4.88 -12.65 -6.58
N TYR A 57 -4.72 -11.78 -7.57
CA TYR A 57 -4.59 -12.21 -8.97
C TYR A 57 -3.16 -12.66 -9.26
N ASN A 58 -2.99 -13.95 -9.49
CA ASN A 58 -1.67 -14.57 -9.60
C ASN A 58 -0.87 -13.98 -10.77
N ARG A 59 0.43 -13.72 -10.55
CA ARG A 59 1.37 -13.14 -11.53
C ARG A 59 1.05 -11.71 -12.00
N SER A 60 -0.02 -11.08 -11.51
CA SER A 60 -0.36 -9.69 -11.92
C SER A 60 0.75 -8.68 -11.66
N HIS A 61 1.58 -8.88 -10.63
CA HIS A 61 2.76 -8.06 -10.33
C HIS A 61 3.87 -8.12 -11.40
N GLN A 62 3.85 -9.12 -12.29
CA GLN A 62 4.77 -9.26 -13.41
C GLN A 62 4.26 -8.49 -14.65
N MET A 63 2.98 -8.16 -14.69
CA MET A 63 2.33 -7.58 -15.85
C MET A 63 2.18 -6.07 -15.69
N THR A 64 2.48 -5.32 -16.76
CA THR A 64 2.14 -3.90 -16.82
C THR A 64 0.65 -3.78 -17.13
N LEU A 65 -0.16 -3.58 -16.09
CA LEU A 65 -1.60 -3.45 -16.22
C LEU A 65 -2.00 -1.97 -16.34
N PRO A 66 -3.01 -1.64 -17.18
CA PRO A 66 -3.61 -0.33 -17.16
C PRO A 66 -4.30 -0.13 -15.81
N GLY A 67 -4.25 1.09 -15.29
CA GLY A 67 -4.99 1.43 -14.09
C GLY A 67 -5.26 2.91 -14.00
N VAL A 68 -6.39 3.25 -13.39
CA VAL A 68 -6.83 4.62 -13.12
C VAL A 68 -6.77 4.87 -11.61
N THR A 69 -6.51 6.10 -11.21
CA THR A 69 -6.47 6.44 -9.78
C THR A 69 -7.89 6.44 -9.22
N ALA A 70 -8.13 5.64 -8.19
CA ALA A 70 -9.40 5.58 -7.48
C ALA A 70 -9.42 6.54 -6.27
N SER A 71 -10.61 6.83 -5.73
CA SER A 71 -10.80 7.74 -4.59
C SER A 71 -10.13 7.26 -3.30
N ASN A 72 -9.89 5.96 -3.17
CA ASN A 72 -9.12 5.35 -2.07
C ASN A 72 -7.58 5.52 -2.23
N GLY A 73 -7.15 6.21 -3.29
CA GLY A 73 -5.75 6.48 -3.61
C GLY A 73 -4.99 5.25 -4.08
N LEU A 74 -5.68 4.20 -4.54
CA LEU A 74 -5.11 3.02 -5.21
C LEU A 74 -5.27 3.14 -6.73
N TRP A 75 -4.64 2.21 -7.45
CA TRP A 75 -4.83 2.05 -8.89
C TRP A 75 -5.87 0.99 -9.15
N GLU A 76 -7.01 1.37 -9.71
CA GLU A 76 -8.05 0.44 -10.11
C GLU A 76 -7.71 -0.17 -11.47
N VAL A 77 -7.78 -1.49 -11.55
CA VAL A 77 -7.41 -2.30 -12.71
C VAL A 77 -8.66 -2.98 -13.29
N PRO A 78 -9.01 -2.77 -14.57
CA PRO A 78 -10.12 -3.48 -15.17
C PRO A 78 -9.88 -4.99 -15.24
N PHE A 79 -10.88 -5.81 -14.84
CA PHE A 79 -10.77 -7.28 -14.93
C PHE A 79 -10.46 -7.78 -16.35
N ALA A 80 -10.98 -7.11 -17.37
CA ALA A 80 -10.67 -7.42 -18.77
C ALA A 80 -9.15 -7.35 -19.08
N ALA A 81 -8.43 -6.40 -18.46
CA ALA A 81 -6.99 -6.27 -18.63
C ALA A 81 -6.24 -7.44 -18.00
N LEU A 82 -6.67 -7.93 -16.83
CA LEU A 82 -6.12 -9.15 -16.22
C LEU A 82 -6.34 -10.38 -17.11
N LYS A 83 -7.51 -10.49 -17.73
CA LYS A 83 -7.83 -11.58 -18.64
C LYS A 83 -6.95 -11.54 -19.89
N GLN A 84 -6.81 -10.37 -20.51
CA GLN A 84 -5.95 -10.17 -21.67
C GLN A 84 -4.48 -10.47 -21.35
N ALA A 85 -4.02 -10.11 -20.15
CA ALA A 85 -2.67 -10.38 -19.66
C ALA A 85 -2.47 -11.83 -19.16
N GLY A 86 -3.48 -12.70 -19.20
CA GLY A 86 -3.36 -14.10 -18.76
C GLY A 86 -3.15 -14.26 -17.24
N CYS A 87 -3.54 -13.28 -16.43
CA CYS A 87 -3.41 -13.26 -14.98
C CYS A 87 -4.74 -13.13 -14.23
N CYS A 88 -5.88 -13.38 -14.88
CA CYS A 88 -7.21 -13.36 -14.27
C CYS A 88 -7.48 -14.48 -13.25
N LYS A 89 -6.57 -15.46 -13.10
CA LYS A 89 -6.71 -16.52 -12.09
C LYS A 89 -6.37 -15.97 -10.70
N GLY A 90 -7.41 -15.70 -9.92
CA GLY A 90 -7.29 -15.29 -8.53
C GLY A 90 -7.15 -16.44 -7.53
N SER A 91 -6.30 -16.27 -6.53
CA SER A 91 -6.24 -17.11 -5.33
C SER A 91 -7.13 -16.49 -4.27
N LYS A 92 -8.21 -17.19 -3.90
CA LYS A 92 -9.11 -16.75 -2.83
C LYS A 92 -8.49 -17.07 -1.48
N VAL A 93 -8.50 -16.12 -0.57
CA VAL A 93 -8.00 -16.28 0.80
C VAL A 93 -9.09 -15.85 1.76
N ASP A 94 -9.37 -16.71 2.73
CA ASP A 94 -10.28 -16.45 3.84
C ASP A 94 -9.45 -16.27 5.12
N TYR A 95 -9.59 -15.11 5.76
CA TYR A 95 -8.96 -14.79 7.03
C TYR A 95 -9.97 -14.98 8.16
N GLU A 96 -10.42 -16.21 8.36
CA GLU A 96 -11.48 -16.57 9.31
C GLU A 96 -11.24 -15.98 10.71
N HIS A 97 -10.01 -16.07 11.21
CA HIS A 97 -9.61 -15.55 12.52
C HIS A 97 -8.75 -14.27 12.43
N GLY A 98 -8.81 -13.59 11.29
CA GLY A 98 -7.95 -12.47 10.95
C GLY A 98 -6.57 -12.95 10.51
N GLY A 99 -5.63 -12.03 10.40
CA GLY A 99 -4.27 -12.40 10.01
C GLY A 99 -3.43 -11.26 9.48
N LEU A 100 -2.31 -11.65 8.88
CA LEU A 100 -1.32 -10.73 8.35
C LEU A 100 -0.88 -11.24 6.97
N SER A 101 -0.85 -10.38 5.97
CA SER A 101 -0.23 -10.67 4.68
C SER A 101 0.82 -9.62 4.31
N ILE A 102 1.80 -10.05 3.52
CA ILE A 102 2.82 -9.19 2.94
C ILE A 102 2.86 -9.51 1.45
N HIS A 103 2.72 -8.52 0.59
CA HIS A 103 2.77 -8.71 -0.86
C HIS A 103 3.37 -7.53 -1.60
N ASP A 104 3.83 -7.79 -2.82
CA ASP A 104 4.30 -6.77 -3.75
C ASP A 104 3.19 -5.76 -4.06
N GLY A 105 3.50 -4.46 -4.02
CA GLY A 105 2.52 -3.41 -4.28
C GLY A 105 1.89 -3.44 -5.67
N ARG A 106 2.52 -4.13 -6.64
CA ARG A 106 2.00 -4.37 -7.99
C ARG A 106 1.04 -5.55 -8.07
N LEU A 107 0.91 -6.36 -7.02
CA LEU A 107 -0.02 -7.46 -7.02
C LEU A 107 -1.45 -6.90 -7.07
N ALA A 108 -2.22 -7.26 -8.09
CA ALA A 108 -3.62 -6.90 -8.18
C ALA A 108 -4.44 -7.75 -7.19
N PHE A 109 -5.37 -7.10 -6.51
CA PHE A 109 -6.22 -7.75 -5.52
C PHE A 109 -7.64 -7.19 -5.52
N GLU A 110 -8.58 -7.98 -5.01
CA GLU A 110 -9.97 -7.58 -4.76
C GLU A 110 -10.33 -7.83 -3.30
N MET A 111 -11.00 -6.85 -2.69
CA MET A 111 -11.44 -6.90 -1.29
C MET A 111 -12.93 -7.22 -1.23
N ASN A 112 -13.28 -8.48 -0.99
CA ASN A 112 -14.69 -8.90 -0.98
C ASN A 112 -15.38 -8.56 0.34
N VAL A 113 -14.69 -8.76 1.47
CA VAL A 113 -15.22 -8.54 2.82
C VAL A 113 -14.08 -8.08 3.74
N GLY A 114 -14.39 -7.12 4.62
CA GLY A 114 -13.51 -6.68 5.70
C GLY A 114 -12.79 -5.36 5.42
N ASP A 115 -12.22 -4.78 6.47
CA ASP A 115 -11.64 -3.43 6.44
C ASP A 115 -10.20 -3.44 6.96
N PRO A 116 -9.21 -3.88 6.15
CA PRO A 116 -7.86 -4.08 6.62
C PRO A 116 -7.15 -2.76 6.91
N ILE A 117 -6.18 -2.83 7.82
CA ILE A 117 -5.19 -1.75 7.99
C ILE A 117 -3.98 -2.09 7.13
N ALA A 118 -3.61 -1.20 6.22
CA ALA A 118 -2.44 -1.35 5.38
C ALA A 118 -1.29 -0.47 5.85
N SER A 119 -0.10 -1.06 5.94
CA SER A 119 1.18 -0.35 6.09
C SER A 119 1.99 -0.56 4.81
N ILE A 120 2.25 0.51 4.07
CA ILE A 120 2.90 0.43 2.75
C ILE A 120 4.34 0.93 2.86
N PHE A 121 5.27 0.04 2.54
CA PHE A 121 6.70 0.29 2.57
C PHE A 121 7.23 0.44 1.16
N ALA A 122 8.15 1.39 0.97
CA ALA A 122 8.74 1.66 -0.34
C ALA A 122 10.24 1.90 -0.23
N THR A 123 10.97 1.64 -1.31
CA THR A 123 12.40 2.00 -1.40
C THR A 123 12.57 3.53 -1.41
N PRO A 124 13.75 4.05 -0.99
CA PRO A 124 13.99 5.49 -0.90
C PRO A 124 13.71 6.26 -2.21
N ASP A 125 14.06 5.70 -3.36
CA ASP A 125 13.85 6.30 -4.68
C ASP A 125 12.36 6.43 -5.06
N VAL A 126 11.50 5.58 -4.49
CA VAL A 126 10.05 5.62 -4.71
C VAL A 126 9.38 6.54 -3.70
N ILE A 127 9.71 6.39 -2.41
CA ILE A 127 8.99 7.07 -1.34
C ILE A 127 9.23 8.58 -1.32
N VAL A 128 10.38 9.06 -1.79
CA VAL A 128 10.69 10.50 -1.87
C VAL A 128 9.68 11.26 -2.76
N LYS A 129 9.00 10.56 -3.67
CA LYS A 129 7.99 11.12 -4.57
C LYS A 129 6.59 11.16 -3.95
N TRP A 130 6.40 10.52 -2.79
CA TRP A 130 5.10 10.45 -2.14
C TRP A 130 4.87 11.65 -1.24
N SER A 131 3.60 12.01 -1.05
CA SER A 131 3.23 12.95 0.00
C SER A 131 3.54 12.34 1.36
N LYS A 132 4.10 13.15 2.27
CA LYS A 132 4.36 12.73 3.65
C LYS A 132 3.05 12.47 4.38
N MET A 133 2.98 11.38 5.14
CA MET A 133 1.87 11.15 6.06
C MET A 133 1.81 12.29 7.07
N VAL A 134 0.62 12.79 7.37
CA VAL A 134 0.41 13.81 8.40
C VAL A 134 -0.03 13.11 9.66
N LEU A 135 0.74 13.26 10.72
CA LEU A 135 0.41 12.74 12.04
C LEU A 135 -0.01 13.87 12.99
N PRO A 136 -0.90 13.61 13.96
CA PRO A 136 -1.23 14.58 14.99
C PRO A 136 0.02 15.01 15.77
N ASN A 137 0.21 16.32 15.96
CA ASN A 137 1.30 16.89 16.76
C ASN A 137 0.97 16.84 18.25
N THR A 138 0.81 15.62 18.77
CA THR A 138 0.65 15.37 20.21
C THR A 138 1.95 14.81 20.79
N PRO A 139 2.26 15.10 22.07
CA PRO A 139 3.43 14.52 22.74
C PRO A 139 3.48 13.00 22.60
N ASP A 140 2.36 12.31 22.83
CA ASP A 140 2.28 10.84 22.70
C ASP A 140 2.67 10.34 21.31
N MET A 141 2.25 11.04 20.24
CA MET A 141 2.58 10.64 18.88
C MET A 141 4.04 10.91 18.55
N ILE A 142 4.58 12.05 19.02
CA ILE A 142 6.02 12.38 18.88
C ILE A 142 6.87 11.33 19.58
N ASP A 143 6.53 10.99 20.82
CA ASP A 143 7.27 10.01 21.62
C ASP A 143 7.20 8.63 20.97
N LYS A 144 6.03 8.24 20.48
CA LYS A 144 5.87 6.94 19.81
C LYS A 144 6.68 6.86 18.52
N VAL A 145 6.68 7.91 17.73
CA VAL A 145 7.52 8.01 16.52
C VAL A 145 9.00 7.92 16.87
N ALA A 146 9.44 8.62 17.91
CA ALA A 146 10.83 8.65 18.32
C ALA A 146 11.28 7.27 18.83
N GLU A 147 10.43 6.57 19.59
CA GLU A 147 10.62 5.18 20.00
C GLU A 147 10.79 4.26 18.78
N LEU A 148 9.83 4.29 17.85
CA LEU A 148 9.87 3.44 16.67
C LEU A 148 11.09 3.71 15.78
N SER A 149 11.52 4.97 15.68
CA SER A 149 12.70 5.36 14.89
C SER A 149 13.99 4.85 15.54
N ARG A 150 14.12 4.91 16.87
CA ARG A 150 15.28 4.37 17.61
C ARG A 150 15.40 2.85 17.46
N GLU A 151 14.27 2.15 17.41
CA GLU A 151 14.25 0.69 17.29
C GLU A 151 14.53 0.19 15.86
N ASN A 152 14.41 1.07 14.85
CA ASN A 152 14.42 0.68 13.44
C ASN A 152 15.29 1.61 12.59
N GLU A 153 16.60 1.35 12.54
CA GLU A 153 17.57 2.13 11.73
C GLU A 153 17.33 2.04 10.21
N ILE A 154 16.58 1.04 9.75
CA ILE A 154 16.42 0.70 8.32
C ILE A 154 15.05 1.13 7.77
N VAL A 155 14.09 1.39 8.66
CA VAL A 155 12.73 1.82 8.30
C VAL A 155 12.58 3.28 8.66
N GLU A 156 12.53 4.12 7.63
CA GLU A 156 12.19 5.53 7.82
C GLU A 156 10.68 5.74 7.87
N PHE A 157 10.25 6.75 8.61
CA PHE A 157 8.86 7.17 8.59
C PHE A 157 8.71 8.40 7.69
N HIS A 158 8.09 8.23 6.52
CA HIS A 158 7.88 9.32 5.57
C HIS A 158 6.67 10.16 5.97
N MET A 159 6.87 10.99 6.97
CA MET A 159 5.79 11.72 7.64
C MET A 159 6.21 13.13 8.06
N ARG A 160 5.21 13.90 8.49
CA ARG A 160 5.33 15.17 9.18
C ARG A 160 4.26 15.24 10.26
N PHE A 161 4.50 16.01 11.31
CA PHE A 161 3.45 16.36 12.25
C PHE A 161 2.60 17.50 11.68
N ASP A 162 1.33 17.57 12.06
CA ASP A 162 0.51 18.74 11.75
C ASP A 162 1.09 20.00 12.41
N ALA A 163 0.87 21.15 11.77
CA ALA A 163 1.13 22.41 12.42
C ALA A 163 0.05 22.56 13.51
N ALA A 164 0.45 22.75 14.76
CA ALA A 164 -0.49 22.89 15.86
C ALA A 164 -1.57 23.95 15.50
N GLY A 165 -2.82 23.50 15.31
CA GLY A 165 -3.98 24.38 15.14
C GLY A 165 -4.50 24.65 13.73
N THR A 166 -4.45 23.71 12.77
CA THR A 166 -5.30 23.83 11.57
C THR A 166 -5.97 22.50 11.22
N ILE A 167 -7.29 22.43 11.44
CA ILE A 167 -8.13 21.41 10.80
C ILE A 167 -8.18 21.78 9.31
N GLU A 168 -7.27 21.23 8.50
CA GLU A 168 -7.40 21.33 7.05
C GLU A 168 -8.32 20.23 6.52
N PRO A 169 -9.23 20.56 5.58
CA PRO A 169 -10.15 19.59 5.00
C PRO A 169 -9.41 18.58 4.11
N LEU A 170 -10.05 17.43 3.90
CA LEU A 170 -9.60 16.28 3.11
C LEU A 170 -8.75 16.68 1.88
N PRO A 171 -7.60 16.00 1.64
CA PRO A 171 -6.73 16.33 0.52
C PRO A 171 -7.48 16.18 -0.81
N GLN A 172 -7.51 17.26 -1.58
CA GLN A 172 -7.95 17.25 -2.97
C GLN A 172 -6.99 16.39 -3.82
N VAL A 173 -7.63 15.69 -4.74
CA VAL A 173 -7.11 14.80 -5.80
C VAL A 173 -5.67 15.14 -6.25
N MET A 174 -4.80 14.13 -6.16
CA MET A 174 -3.45 14.15 -6.71
C MET A 174 -3.48 14.47 -8.21
N GLN A 175 -2.78 15.53 -8.59
CA GLN A 175 -2.51 15.88 -9.99
C GLN A 175 -1.72 14.75 -10.66
N SER A 176 -2.14 14.43 -11.88
CA SER A 176 -1.50 13.49 -12.81
C SER A 176 -0.02 13.81 -13.02
N GLU A 177 0.86 12.80 -12.86
CA GLU A 177 2.22 12.87 -13.41
C GLU A 177 2.16 12.97 -14.94
N PRO A 178 3.05 13.74 -15.59
CA PRO A 178 3.11 13.80 -17.04
C PRO A 178 3.74 12.51 -17.59
N GLU A 179 3.11 11.96 -18.62
CA GLU A 179 3.73 10.96 -19.50
C GLU A 179 5.02 11.56 -20.05
N SER A 180 6.14 10.86 -19.86
CA SER A 180 7.38 11.14 -20.57
C SER A 180 7.54 10.10 -21.69
N PRO A 181 8.04 10.55 -22.87
CA PRO A 181 7.84 9.90 -24.17
C PRO A 181 8.51 8.53 -24.34
#